data_AF-A0AAV5G707-F1
#
_entry.id   AF-A0AAV5G707-F1
#
_cell.length_a   1.000
_cell.length_b   1.000
_cell.length_c   1.000
_cell.angle_alpha   90.00
_cell.angle_beta   90.00
_cell.angle_gamma   90.00
#
_symmetry.space_group_name_H-M   'P 1'
#
loop_
_entity.id
_entity.type
_entity.pdbx_description
1 polymer ?
#
loop_
_entity_poly.entity_id
_entity_poly.type
_entity_poly.pdbx_seq_one_letter_code
_entity_poly.pdbx_strand_id
1 'polypeptide(L)'
;MCSSVSAPNVDEILGIPPNNPLTPAAQQIIQAANPHCRHVNLVHHGYSYVTIRREEAEMHWLRVNAIGDPQAPVSDKITLTWRKGQGFTS
;
A
#
# COMPACT_ATOMS: atom_id res chain seq x y z
N MET A 1 -1.56 0.91 -2.76
CA MET A 1 -2.19 1.74 -1.71
C MET A 1 -2.21 3.14 -2.27
N CYS A 2 -3.34 3.84 -2.25
CA CYS A 2 -3.36 5.25 -2.58
C CYS A 2 -2.52 5.97 -1.53
N SER A 3 -1.36 6.55 -1.87
CA SER A 3 -0.49 7.26 -0.90
C SER A 3 -1.11 8.56 -0.35
N SER A 4 -2.44 8.64 -0.29
CA SER A 4 -3.25 9.76 0.17
C SER A 4 -4.36 9.24 1.07
N VAL A 5 -4.38 9.69 2.32
CA VAL A 5 -5.34 9.26 3.35
C VAL A 5 -6.77 9.69 3.00
N SER A 6 -6.96 10.80 2.28
CA SER A 6 -8.29 11.36 1.99
C SER A 6 -8.83 10.99 0.61
N ALA A 7 -8.06 10.27 -0.21
CA ALA A 7 -8.51 9.88 -1.53
C ALA A 7 -9.32 8.59 -1.46
N PRO A 8 -10.44 8.47 -2.20
CA PRO A 8 -11.21 7.24 -2.21
C PRO A 8 -10.39 6.08 -2.80
N ASN A 9 -10.53 4.90 -2.22
CA ASN A 9 -9.92 3.68 -2.76
C ASN A 9 -10.71 3.11 -3.94
N VAL A 10 -10.13 2.14 -4.64
CA VAL A 10 -10.74 1.58 -5.86
C VAL A 10 -12.05 0.86 -5.55
N ASP A 11 -12.18 0.20 -4.40
CA ASP A 11 -13.43 -0.40 -3.96
C ASP A 11 -14.54 0.65 -3.77
N GLU A 12 -14.21 1.79 -3.17
CA GLU A 12 -15.13 2.91 -2.98
C GLU A 12 -15.53 3.56 -4.32
N ILE A 13 -14.56 3.77 -5.22
CA ILE A 13 -14.82 4.30 -6.57
C ILE A 13 -15.76 3.38 -7.35
N LEU A 14 -15.59 2.06 -7.21
CA LEU A 14 -16.42 1.06 -7.87
C LEU A 14 -17.74 0.76 -7.13
N GLY A 15 -17.95 1.33 -5.95
CA GLY A 15 -19.15 1.11 -5.13
C GLY A 15 -19.30 -0.33 -4.64
N ILE A 16 -18.19 -1.09 -4.55
CA ILE A 16 -18.22 -2.48 -4.08
C ILE A 16 -18.01 -2.53 -2.56
N PRO A 17 -18.64 -3.47 -1.84
CA PRO A 17 -18.48 -3.55 -0.39
C PRO A 17 -17.03 -3.76 0.04
N PRO A 18 -16.61 -3.17 1.17
CA PRO A 18 -15.32 -3.50 1.77
C PRO A 18 -15.27 -5.01 2.06
N ASN A 19 -14.17 -5.67 1.67
CA ASN A 19 -13.96 -7.13 1.67
C ASN A 19 -14.65 -7.92 0.55
N ASN A 20 -15.10 -7.27 -0.53
CA ASN A 20 -15.52 -7.99 -1.72
C ASN A 20 -14.35 -8.86 -2.27
N PRO A 21 -14.56 -10.16 -2.55
CA PRO A 21 -13.51 -11.06 -3.05
C PRO A 21 -12.91 -10.64 -4.41
N LEU A 22 -13.58 -9.77 -5.17
CA LEU A 22 -13.05 -9.19 -6.40
C LEU A 22 -11.80 -8.33 -6.15
N THR A 23 -11.70 -7.66 -5.01
CA THR A 23 -10.59 -6.76 -4.73
C THR A 23 -9.24 -7.49 -4.55
N PRO A 24 -9.12 -8.56 -3.74
CA PRO A 24 -7.88 -9.34 -3.69
C PRO A 24 -7.57 -10.03 -5.02
N ALA A 25 -8.57 -10.48 -5.77
CA ALA A 25 -8.37 -11.05 -7.11
C ALA A 25 -7.79 -10.01 -8.08
N ALA A 26 -8.33 -8.78 -8.10
CA ALA A 26 -7.81 -7.68 -8.90
C ALA A 26 -6.36 -7.31 -8.52
N GLN A 27 -6.05 -7.28 -7.21
CA GLN A 27 -4.67 -7.06 -6.74
C GLN A 27 -3.70 -8.11 -7.30
N GLN A 28 -4.08 -9.40 -7.27
CA GLN A 28 -3.26 -10.49 -7.81
C GLN A 28 -3.07 -10.36 -9.32
N ILE A 29 -4.12 -10.03 -10.07
CA ILE A 29 -4.04 -9.84 -11.52
C ILE A 29 -3.10 -8.67 -11.87
N ILE A 30 -3.25 -7.52 -11.19
CA ILE A 30 -2.39 -6.36 -11.41
C ILE A 30 -0.94 -6.72 -11.12
N GLN A 31 -0.69 -7.43 -10.02
CA GLN A 31 0.67 -7.81 -9.63
C GLN A 31 1.27 -8.85 -10.59
N ALA A 32 0.48 -9.82 -11.07
CA ALA A 32 0.91 -10.79 -12.07
C ALA A 32 1.23 -10.14 -13.42
N ALA A 33 0.43 -9.14 -13.83
CA ALA A 33 0.66 -8.38 -15.05
C ALA A 33 1.87 -7.43 -14.95
N ASN A 34 2.30 -7.07 -13.74
CA ASN A 34 3.39 -6.12 -13.48
C ASN A 34 4.44 -6.74 -12.55
N PRO A 35 5.36 -7.60 -13.04
CA PRO A 35 6.34 -8.29 -12.20
C PRO A 35 7.30 -7.38 -11.42
N HIS A 36 7.44 -6.13 -11.86
CA HIS A 36 8.23 -5.09 -11.19
C HIS A 36 7.48 -4.46 -9.99
N CYS A 37 6.15 -4.59 -9.94
CA CYS A 37 5.32 -4.07 -8.87
C CYS A 37 5.33 -5.04 -7.67
N ARG A 38 6.00 -4.66 -6.58
CA ARG A 38 6.14 -5.49 -5.38
C ARG A 38 4.98 -5.34 -4.38
N HIS A 39 4.20 -4.26 -4.45
CA HIS A 39 3.10 -4.02 -3.52
C HIS A 39 1.90 -3.36 -4.22
N VAL A 40 0.72 -3.97 -4.06
CA VAL A 40 -0.58 -3.42 -4.48
C VAL A 40 -1.55 -3.54 -3.32
N ASN A 41 -2.35 -2.51 -3.11
CA ASN A 41 -3.43 -2.50 -2.12
C ASN A 41 -4.52 -1.55 -2.64
N LEU A 42 -5.74 -2.08 -2.75
CA LEU A 42 -6.91 -1.42 -3.33
C LEU A 42 -8.06 -1.23 -2.34
N VAL A 43 -7.87 -1.64 -1.07
CA VAL A 43 -8.93 -1.66 -0.04
C VAL A 43 -8.63 -0.68 1.09
N HIS A 44 -7.38 -0.67 1.57
CA HIS A 44 -7.06 0.07 2.78
C HIS A 44 -6.47 1.44 2.47
N HIS A 45 -6.99 2.40 3.22
CA HIS A 45 -6.49 3.76 3.28
C HIS A 45 -5.20 3.86 4.06
N GLY A 46 -4.43 4.91 3.76
CA GLY A 46 -3.20 5.19 4.46
C GLY A 46 -2.32 6.17 3.73
N TYR A 47 -1.05 6.18 4.13
CA TYR A 47 0.00 6.94 3.49
C TYR A 47 1.29 6.14 3.53
N SER A 48 2.29 6.64 2.84
CA SER A 48 3.59 6.01 2.78
C SER A 48 4.68 7.05 2.89
N TYR A 49 5.80 6.66 3.50
CA TYR A 49 7.01 7.46 3.50
C TYR A 49 8.20 6.59 3.10
N VAL A 50 9.22 7.23 2.54
CA VAL A 50 10.48 6.60 2.21
C VAL A 50 11.60 7.26 3.00
N THR A 51 12.43 6.45 3.65
CA THR A 51 13.69 6.93 4.21
C THR A 51 14.80 6.59 3.22
N ILE A 52 15.48 7.63 2.71
CA ILE A 52 16.57 7.50 1.76
C ILE A 52 17.89 7.68 2.51
N ARG A 53 18.78 6.69 2.38
CA ARG A 53 20.14 6.71 2.93
C ARG A 53 21.13 6.49 1.78
N ARG A 54 22.43 6.59 2.06
CA ARG A 54 23.47 6.49 1.02
C ARG A 54 23.42 5.16 0.25
N GLU A 55 23.21 4.05 0.95
CA GLU A 55 23.29 2.71 0.38
C GLU A 55 21.92 2.03 0.20
N GLU A 56 20.83 2.68 0.63
CA GLU A 56 19.50 2.05 0.66
C GLU A 56 18.35 3.05 0.59
N ALA A 57 17.20 2.56 0.15
CA ALA A 57 15.91 3.21 0.28
C ALA A 57 14.94 2.25 0.97
N GLU A 58 14.32 2.70 2.05
CA GLU A 58 13.40 1.92 2.89
C GLU A 58 12.02 2.57 2.84
N MET A 59 11.07 1.87 2.24
CA MET A 59 9.71 2.35 2.02
C MET A 59 8.75 1.69 3.00
N HIS A 60 7.95 2.52 3.68
CA HIS A 60 6.93 2.10 4.62
C HIS A 60 5.55 2.45 4.07
N TRP A 61 4.65 1.47 4.04
CA TRP A 61 3.22 1.69 3.82
C TRP A 61 2.46 1.49 5.12
N LEU A 62 1.82 2.56 5.57
CA LEU A 62 1.02 2.61 6.78
C LEU A 62 -0.45 2.55 6.42
N ARG A 63 -1.27 1.98 7.30
CA ARG A 63 -2.72 1.94 7.15
C ARG A 63 -3.39 2.76 8.23
N VAL A 64 -4.46 3.46 7.84
CA VAL A 64 -5.38 4.18 8.72
C VAL A 64 -6.67 3.37 8.78
N ASN A 65 -7.09 2.96 9.98
CA ASN A 65 -8.22 2.03 10.12
C ASN A 65 -9.59 2.66 9.85
N ALA A 66 -9.78 3.94 10.21
CA ALA A 66 -11.05 4.63 10.07
C ALA A 66 -10.82 6.08 9.61
N ILE A 67 -11.14 6.37 8.36
CA ILE A 67 -11.10 7.76 7.87
C ILE A 67 -12.24 8.54 8.52
N GLY A 68 -11.92 9.74 9.01
CA GLY A 68 -12.89 10.64 9.65
C GLY A 68 -12.88 10.57 11.17
N ASP A 69 -12.23 9.56 11.76
CA ASP A 69 -11.89 9.55 13.17
C ASP A 69 -10.47 10.12 13.37
N PRO A 70 -10.31 11.30 14.00
CA PRO A 70 -9.00 11.89 14.26
C PRO A 70 -8.12 11.06 15.20
N GLN A 71 -8.71 10.10 15.93
CA GLN A 71 -8.01 9.19 16.84
C GLN A 71 -7.79 7.80 16.23
N ALA A 72 -8.11 7.61 14.94
CA ALA A 72 -7.91 6.33 14.28
C ALA A 72 -6.43 5.91 14.34
N PRO A 73 -6.13 4.68 14.78
CA PRO A 73 -4.76 4.21 14.86
C PRO A 73 -4.16 4.06 13.47
N VAL A 74 -2.88 4.40 13.38
CA VAL A 74 -2.02 4.18 12.20
C VAL A 74 -1.07 3.03 12.50
N SER A 75 -0.95 2.08 11.57
CA SER A 75 -0.03 0.96 11.72
C SER A 75 0.80 0.72 10.47
N ASP A 76 2.10 0.47 10.64
CA ASP A 76 2.94 -0.11 9.60
C ASP A 76 2.41 -1.48 9.19
N LYS A 77 2.37 -1.72 7.88
CA LYS A 77 1.90 -2.99 7.33
C LYS A 77 2.85 -3.64 6.36
N ILE A 78 3.56 -2.85 5.56
CA ILE A 78 4.52 -3.35 4.60
C ILE A 78 5.74 -2.45 4.66
N THR A 79 6.91 -3.06 4.73
CA THR A 79 8.20 -2.40 4.62
C THR A 79 9.02 -3.10 3.55
N LEU A 80 9.45 -2.36 2.54
CA LEU A 80 10.34 -2.88 1.50
C LEU A 80 11.62 -2.06 1.48
N THR A 81 12.76 -2.73 1.57
CA THR A 81 14.07 -2.08 1.53
C THR A 81 14.85 -2.48 0.31
N TRP A 82 15.21 -1.50 -0.51
CA TRP A 82 16.13 -1.66 -1.63
C TRP A 82 17.53 -1.24 -1.23
N ARG A 83 18.52 -2.09 -1.49
CA ARG A 83 19.94 -1.83 -1.22
C ARG A 83 20.74 -1.80 -2.52
N LYS A 84 21.67 -0.86 -2.61
CA LYS A 84 22.55 -0.71 -3.76
C LYS A 84 23.37 -1.99 -3.97
N GLY A 85 23.38 -2.49 -5.20
CA GLY A 85 24.09 -3.72 -5.58
C GLY A 85 23.45 -5.03 -5.10
N GLN A 86 22.38 -4.98 -4.30
CA GLN A 86 21.68 -6.18 -3.79
C GLN A 86 20.23 -6.27 -4.28
N GLY A 87 19.56 -5.13 -4.49
CA GLY A 87 18.14 -5.11 -4.83
C GLY A 87 17.24 -5.08 -3.58
N PHE A 88 16.02 -5.61 -3.70
CA PHE A 88 15.07 -5.67 -2.60
C PHE A 88 15.44 -6.77 -1.59
N THR A 89 15.46 -6.44 -0.30
CA THR A 89 15.97 -7.29 0.79
C THR A 89 14.95 -7.62 1.88
N SER A 90 13.79 -6.95 1.88
CA SER A 90 12.61 -7.25 2.70
C SER A 90 11.35 -6.98 1.89
#